data_AF-A0A255Z335-F1
#
_entry.id   AF-A0A255Z335-F1
#
_cell.length_a   1.000
_cell.length_b   1.000
_cell.length_c   1.000
_cell.angle_alpha   90.00
_cell.angle_beta   90.00
_cell.angle_gamma   90.00
#
_symmetry.space_group_name_H-M   'P 1'
#
loop_
_entity.id
_entity.type
_entity.pdbx_description
1 polymer ?
#
loop_
_entity_poly.entity_id
_entity_poly.type
_entity_poly.pdbx_seq_one_letter_code
_entity_poly.pdbx_strand_id
1 'polypeptide(L)'
;APATIAEVQAMITAVNNNVNAILVQIGNEGDQPNVVPSVVTVAQLQQLPVTGVTIGHQLAYQAFIDANPNNFSMPATLSEIQAMINSITLLASPYPAGTVFCSIPTQVVEVTSTTGRVWMDRNLGAGRVATSLNDANSYGDLYQWGRFSDGHQCRNSLTTSTNASTAAPNGGNSWDGQFIIENVPPQNWLTSQDNTLWQGLAGINNPCPTGFRLPTEAELNAERVTFVNRNNVGAFASVLKLPAGGARRREDGSLTGTGIFGDYWSSTTSGINIRRLTYFNAIDSGNIDLSLRADGYAVRCIKN
;
A
#
# COMPACT_ATOMS: atom_id res chain seq x y z
N ALA A 1 31.58 5.19 -40.41
CA ALA A 1 30.73 5.07 -41.61
C ALA A 1 29.29 5.29 -41.21
N PRO A 2 28.42 5.90 -42.06
CA PRO A 2 26.99 5.93 -41.79
C PRO A 2 26.41 4.50 -41.75
N ALA A 3 25.34 4.29 -40.98
CA ALA A 3 24.66 3.00 -40.92
C ALA A 3 24.11 2.61 -42.30
N THR A 4 24.27 1.34 -42.67
CA THR A 4 23.73 0.78 -43.90
C THR A 4 22.22 0.58 -43.78
N ILE A 5 21.53 0.51 -44.91
CA ILE A 5 20.09 0.20 -44.96
C ILE A 5 19.81 -1.15 -44.27
N ALA A 6 20.69 -2.14 -44.45
CA ALA A 6 20.56 -3.46 -43.83
C ALA A 6 20.66 -3.39 -42.30
N GLU A 7 21.61 -2.62 -41.76
CA GLU A 7 21.74 -2.41 -40.31
C GLU A 7 20.52 -1.70 -39.73
N VAL A 8 20.02 -0.65 -40.40
CA VAL A 8 18.80 0.07 -39.98
C VAL A 8 17.58 -0.86 -40.00
N GLN A 9 17.41 -1.68 -41.05
CA GLN A 9 16.29 -2.62 -41.14
C GLN A 9 16.35 -3.72 -40.08
N ALA A 10 17.56 -4.19 -39.74
CA ALA A 10 17.76 -5.15 -38.66
C ALA A 10 17.36 -4.55 -37.30
N MET A 11 17.74 -3.29 -37.04
CA MET A 11 17.33 -2.57 -35.83
C MET A 11 15.81 -2.40 -35.73
N ILE A 12 15.15 -1.98 -36.81
CA ILE A 12 13.68 -1.83 -36.85
C ILE A 12 12.99 -3.16 -36.55
N THR A 13 13.45 -4.24 -37.18
CA THR A 13 12.89 -5.59 -36.96
C THR A 13 13.05 -6.01 -35.50
N ALA A 14 14.22 -5.78 -34.90
CA ALA A 14 14.47 -6.12 -33.50
C ALA A 14 13.55 -5.35 -32.54
N VAL A 15 13.37 -4.05 -32.75
CA VAL A 15 12.46 -3.22 -31.94
C VAL A 15 11.02 -3.70 -32.08
N ASN A 16 10.55 -3.94 -33.30
CA ASN A 16 9.18 -4.40 -33.55
C ASN A 16 8.90 -5.77 -32.91
N ASN A 17 9.86 -6.70 -32.99
CA ASN A 17 9.73 -8.01 -32.36
C ASN A 17 9.64 -7.89 -30.83
N ASN A 18 10.46 -7.01 -30.24
CA ASN A 18 10.46 -6.78 -28.80
C ASN A 18 9.14 -6.13 -28.32
N VAL A 19 8.66 -5.09 -29.02
CA VAL A 19 7.36 -4.48 -28.74
C VAL A 19 6.25 -5.52 -28.84
N ASN A 20 6.21 -6.32 -29.91
CA ASN A 20 5.21 -7.37 -30.07
C ASN A 20 5.28 -8.42 -28.95
N ALA A 21 6.47 -8.81 -28.50
CA ALA A 21 6.62 -9.75 -27.39
C ALA A 21 6.00 -9.22 -26.09
N ILE A 22 6.20 -7.93 -25.79
CA ILE A 22 5.61 -7.28 -24.60
C ILE A 22 4.08 -7.21 -24.73
N LEU A 23 3.55 -6.84 -25.90
CA LEU A 23 2.10 -6.79 -26.15
C LEU A 23 1.45 -8.17 -26.03
N VAL A 24 2.12 -9.23 -26.53
CA VAL A 24 1.66 -10.62 -26.37
C VAL A 24 1.68 -11.02 -24.90
N GLN A 25 2.76 -10.71 -24.17
CA GLN A 25 2.85 -11.00 -22.75
C GLN A 25 1.68 -10.38 -21.98
N ILE A 26 1.46 -9.07 -22.11
CA ILE A 26 0.38 -8.37 -21.39
C ILE A 26 -0.99 -8.91 -21.80
N GLY A 27 -1.19 -9.21 -23.09
CA GLY A 27 -2.43 -9.81 -23.58
C GLY A 27 -2.72 -11.18 -22.97
N ASN A 28 -1.68 -12.00 -22.75
CA ASN A 28 -1.80 -13.30 -22.08
C ASN A 28 -1.99 -13.18 -20.55
N GLU A 29 -1.41 -12.16 -19.92
CA GLU A 29 -1.56 -11.92 -18.48
C GLU A 29 -2.92 -11.30 -18.13
N GLY A 30 -3.55 -10.57 -19.07
CA GLY A 30 -4.85 -9.92 -18.90
C GLY A 30 -6.03 -10.68 -19.53
N ASP A 31 -5.84 -11.94 -19.92
CA ASP A 31 -6.84 -12.74 -20.62
C ASP A 31 -7.95 -13.27 -19.68
N GLN A 32 -8.99 -13.88 -20.27
CA GLN A 32 -10.03 -14.57 -19.51
C GLN A 32 -10.10 -16.05 -19.93
N PRO A 33 -10.07 -17.00 -18.97
CA PRO A 33 -9.89 -16.81 -17.54
C PRO A 33 -8.48 -16.34 -17.19
N ASN A 34 -8.34 -15.35 -16.29
CA ASN A 34 -7.01 -14.93 -15.82
C ASN A 34 -6.39 -16.05 -14.98
N VAL A 35 -5.43 -16.75 -15.59
CA VAL A 35 -4.68 -17.85 -14.97
C VAL A 35 -3.19 -17.54 -14.83
N VAL A 36 -2.72 -16.44 -15.42
CA VAL A 36 -1.31 -16.04 -15.43
C VAL A 36 -1.18 -14.71 -14.68
N PRO A 37 -0.65 -14.72 -13.44
CA PRO A 37 -0.37 -13.48 -12.73
C PRO A 37 0.58 -12.59 -13.54
N SER A 38 0.25 -11.30 -13.62
CA SER A 38 1.05 -10.36 -14.38
C SER A 38 2.45 -10.22 -13.80
N VAL A 39 3.46 -10.39 -14.65
CA VAL A 39 4.88 -10.16 -14.31
C VAL A 39 5.48 -9.01 -15.11
N VAL A 40 4.63 -8.19 -15.75
CA VAL A 40 5.07 -7.03 -16.51
C VAL A 40 5.92 -6.10 -15.64
N THR A 41 7.02 -5.62 -16.18
CA THR A 41 7.92 -4.70 -15.50
C THR A 41 7.79 -3.29 -16.04
N VAL A 42 8.16 -2.30 -15.21
CA VAL A 42 8.26 -0.91 -15.66
C VAL A 42 9.24 -0.77 -16.83
N ALA A 43 10.34 -1.51 -16.81
CA ALA A 43 11.33 -1.49 -17.89
C ALA A 43 10.76 -1.98 -19.23
N GLN A 44 9.87 -2.98 -19.21
CA GLN A 44 9.13 -3.41 -20.40
C GLN A 44 8.14 -2.34 -20.87
N LEU A 45 7.33 -1.79 -19.96
CA LEU A 45 6.37 -0.73 -20.31
C LEU A 45 7.06 0.51 -20.90
N GLN A 46 8.26 0.86 -20.44
CA GLN A 46 9.07 1.97 -20.96
C GLN A 46 9.62 1.72 -22.38
N GLN A 47 9.64 0.47 -22.85
CA GLN A 47 10.03 0.14 -24.22
C GLN A 47 8.87 0.30 -25.21
N LEU A 48 7.64 0.46 -24.72
CA LEU A 48 6.47 0.70 -25.55
C LEU A 48 6.32 2.20 -25.83
N PRO A 49 5.74 2.59 -26.98
CA PRO A 49 5.40 3.98 -27.31
C PRO A 49 4.17 4.47 -26.50
N VAL A 50 4.29 4.47 -25.18
CA VAL A 50 3.31 4.95 -24.20
C VAL A 50 3.97 6.01 -23.29
N THR A 51 3.17 6.75 -22.53
CA THR A 51 3.63 7.83 -21.65
C THR A 51 3.11 7.65 -20.23
N GLY A 52 3.80 8.24 -19.24
CA GLY A 52 3.36 8.24 -17.84
C GLY A 52 3.74 6.99 -17.03
N VAL A 53 4.59 6.11 -17.57
CA VAL A 53 5.09 4.93 -16.83
C VAL A 53 5.96 5.37 -15.66
N THR A 54 5.60 4.97 -14.45
CA THR A 54 6.27 5.37 -13.20
C THR A 54 6.88 4.16 -12.49
N ILE A 55 8.14 4.27 -12.06
CA ILE A 55 8.90 3.16 -11.43
C ILE A 55 8.20 2.61 -10.18
N GLY A 56 7.69 3.47 -9.30
CA GLY A 56 7.00 3.06 -8.08
C GLY A 56 5.66 2.35 -8.30
N HIS A 57 5.13 2.34 -9.54
CA HIS A 57 3.79 1.80 -9.83
C HIS A 57 3.83 0.40 -10.47
N GLN A 58 4.98 -0.30 -10.49
CA GLN A 58 5.07 -1.63 -11.11
C GLN A 58 3.99 -2.60 -10.62
N LEU A 59 3.87 -2.75 -9.30
CA LEU A 59 2.87 -3.63 -8.69
C LEU A 59 1.43 -3.16 -8.97
N ALA A 60 1.21 -1.85 -9.13
CA ALA A 60 -0.10 -1.32 -9.53
C ALA A 60 -0.44 -1.67 -10.99
N TYR A 61 0.52 -1.62 -11.90
CA TYR A 61 0.33 -2.05 -13.30
C TYR A 61 -0.02 -3.54 -13.34
N GLN A 62 0.75 -4.38 -12.64
CA GLN A 62 0.51 -5.83 -12.55
C GLN A 62 -0.88 -6.12 -11.97
N ALA A 63 -1.22 -5.50 -10.83
CA ALA A 63 -2.52 -5.68 -10.18
C ALA A 63 -3.69 -5.21 -11.06
N PHE A 64 -3.50 -4.16 -11.87
CA PHE A 64 -4.54 -3.70 -12.79
C PHE A 64 -4.77 -4.71 -13.91
N ILE A 65 -3.71 -5.27 -14.49
CA ILE A 65 -3.83 -6.33 -15.50
C ILE A 65 -4.60 -7.52 -14.91
N ASP A 66 -4.20 -7.96 -13.72
CA ASP A 66 -4.80 -9.13 -13.08
C ASP A 66 -6.27 -8.93 -12.68
N ALA A 67 -6.62 -7.73 -12.21
CA ALA A 67 -7.96 -7.42 -11.73
C ALA A 67 -8.97 -7.11 -12.85
N ASN A 68 -8.52 -6.93 -14.09
CA ASN A 68 -9.36 -6.54 -15.21
C ASN A 68 -9.22 -7.51 -16.40
N PRO A 69 -9.54 -8.80 -16.22
CA PRO A 69 -9.54 -9.76 -17.31
C PRO A 69 -10.50 -9.29 -18.42
N ASN A 70 -10.10 -9.44 -19.69
CA ASN A 70 -10.75 -8.93 -20.91
C ASN A 70 -10.56 -7.44 -21.24
N ASN A 71 -9.94 -6.63 -20.38
CA ASN A 71 -9.61 -5.25 -20.76
C ASN A 71 -8.40 -5.18 -21.72
N PHE A 72 -7.75 -6.32 -21.95
CA PHE A 72 -6.60 -6.45 -22.84
C PHE A 72 -6.93 -7.43 -23.95
N SER A 73 -6.70 -7.00 -25.20
CA SER A 73 -6.77 -7.87 -26.37
C SER A 73 -5.62 -8.89 -26.34
N MET A 74 -5.68 -9.92 -27.20
CA MET A 74 -4.58 -10.86 -27.40
C MET A 74 -4.09 -10.81 -28.86
N PRO A 75 -2.93 -10.17 -29.15
CA PRO A 75 -2.06 -9.40 -28.25
C PRO A 75 -2.71 -8.10 -27.75
N ALA A 76 -2.22 -7.57 -26.63
CA ALA A 76 -2.71 -6.30 -26.09
C ALA A 76 -2.40 -5.15 -27.07
N THR A 77 -3.19 -4.09 -27.03
CA THR A 77 -2.96 -2.89 -27.83
C THR A 77 -2.27 -1.80 -27.01
N LEU A 78 -1.54 -0.91 -27.69
CA LEU A 78 -0.93 0.27 -27.06
C LEU A 78 -1.98 1.17 -26.39
N SER A 79 -3.20 1.23 -26.94
CA SER A 79 -4.29 2.02 -26.37
C SER A 79 -4.80 1.45 -25.05
N GLU A 80 -4.93 0.13 -24.95
CA GLU A 80 -5.34 -0.55 -23.71
C GLU A 80 -4.30 -0.32 -22.60
N ILE A 81 -3.01 -0.46 -22.95
CA ILE A 81 -1.90 -0.22 -22.01
C ILE A 81 -1.87 1.26 -21.59
N GLN A 82 -2.04 2.20 -22.51
CA GLN A 82 -2.11 3.63 -22.16
C GLN A 82 -3.32 3.94 -21.27
N ALA A 83 -4.47 3.29 -21.48
CA ALA A 83 -5.65 3.47 -20.64
C ALA A 83 -5.43 2.95 -19.20
N MET A 84 -4.77 1.81 -19.04
CA MET A 84 -4.33 1.32 -17.74
C MET A 84 -3.41 2.35 -17.05
N ILE A 85 -2.36 2.82 -17.75
CA ILE A 85 -1.40 3.77 -17.18
C ILE A 85 -2.10 5.05 -16.72
N ASN A 86 -2.99 5.60 -17.55
CA ASN A 86 -3.76 6.80 -17.21
C ASN A 86 -4.64 6.58 -15.96
N SER A 87 -5.27 5.42 -15.85
CA SER A 87 -6.13 5.08 -14.70
C SER A 87 -5.34 5.03 -13.40
N ILE A 88 -4.16 4.38 -13.42
CA ILE A 88 -3.29 4.30 -12.24
C ILE A 88 -2.72 5.67 -11.88
N THR A 89 -2.26 6.45 -12.86
CA THR A 89 -1.74 7.80 -12.63
C THR A 89 -2.80 8.70 -12.00
N LEU A 90 -4.06 8.62 -12.44
CA LEU A 90 -5.16 9.39 -11.85
C LEU A 90 -5.41 9.00 -10.39
N LEU A 91 -5.43 7.70 -10.08
CA LEU A 91 -5.64 7.22 -8.71
C LEU A 91 -4.44 7.51 -7.79
N ALA A 92 -3.23 7.53 -8.33
CA ALA A 92 -2.00 7.82 -7.59
C ALA A 92 -1.77 9.32 -7.36
N SER A 93 -2.34 10.19 -8.19
CA SER A 93 -2.14 11.65 -8.13
C SER A 93 -2.30 12.32 -6.76
N PRO A 94 -3.24 11.93 -5.88
CA PRO A 94 -3.37 12.57 -4.57
C PRO A 94 -2.31 12.11 -3.56
N TYR A 95 -1.59 11.02 -3.83
CA TYR A 95 -0.59 10.45 -2.93
C TYR A 95 0.77 11.15 -3.06
N PRO A 96 1.61 11.09 -2.00
CA PRO A 96 2.97 11.62 -2.06
C PRO A 96 3.78 11.06 -3.25
N ALA A 97 4.62 11.90 -3.84
CA ALA A 97 5.49 11.47 -4.93
C ALA A 97 6.44 10.35 -4.45
N GLY A 98 6.59 9.31 -5.29
CA GLY A 98 7.42 8.14 -4.97
C GLY A 98 6.70 7.05 -4.19
N THR A 99 5.41 7.20 -3.85
CA THR A 99 4.61 6.12 -3.24
C THR A 99 4.63 4.86 -4.09
N VAL A 100 5.01 3.75 -3.47
CA VAL A 100 4.86 2.40 -4.00
C VAL A 100 3.53 1.84 -3.53
N PHE A 101 2.70 1.37 -4.46
CA PHE A 101 1.41 0.76 -4.16
C PHE A 101 1.52 -0.76 -4.26
N CYS A 102 1.02 -1.49 -3.26
CA CYS A 102 1.07 -2.96 -3.23
C CYS A 102 0.03 -3.62 -4.14
N SER A 103 -0.91 -2.83 -4.65
CA SER A 103 -1.96 -3.18 -5.59
C SER A 103 -2.36 -1.90 -6.35
N ILE A 104 -3.56 -1.86 -6.91
CA ILE A 104 -4.14 -0.63 -7.47
C ILE A 104 -4.18 0.45 -6.37
N PRO A 105 -3.78 1.72 -6.66
CA PRO A 105 -3.82 2.79 -5.67
C PRO A 105 -5.21 2.93 -5.05
N THR A 106 -5.25 3.04 -3.72
CA THR A 106 -6.50 3.19 -2.99
C THR A 106 -7.23 4.46 -3.43
N GLN A 107 -8.51 4.34 -3.77
CA GLN A 107 -9.31 5.52 -4.08
C GLN A 107 -9.58 6.33 -2.79
N VAL A 108 -9.46 7.66 -2.90
CA VAL A 108 -9.73 8.59 -1.80
C VAL A 108 -11.22 8.94 -1.79
N VAL A 109 -11.95 8.39 -0.82
CA VAL A 109 -13.37 8.68 -0.59
C VAL A 109 -13.57 9.04 0.87
N GLU A 110 -14.28 10.14 1.11
CA GLU A 110 -14.52 10.69 2.45
C GLU A 110 -15.76 10.10 3.10
N VAL A 111 -15.67 9.85 4.40
CA VAL A 111 -16.80 9.51 5.27
C VAL A 111 -16.73 10.33 6.56
N THR A 112 -17.85 10.90 6.98
CA THR A 112 -17.97 11.59 8.27
C THR A 112 -18.40 10.61 9.34
N SER A 113 -17.60 10.44 10.38
CA SER A 113 -17.91 9.53 11.49
C SER A 113 -18.90 10.15 12.49
N THR A 114 -19.32 9.35 13.47
CA THR A 114 -20.17 9.79 14.59
C THR A 114 -19.52 10.89 15.43
N THR A 115 -18.19 11.02 15.40
CA THR A 115 -17.47 12.10 16.11
C THR A 115 -17.50 13.43 15.35
N GLY A 116 -18.07 13.46 14.14
CA GLY A 116 -18.07 14.62 13.25
C GLY A 116 -16.75 14.80 12.47
N ARG A 117 -15.78 13.92 12.65
CA ARG A 117 -14.51 13.94 11.89
C ARG A 117 -14.66 13.28 10.53
N VAL A 118 -13.85 13.73 9.57
CA VAL A 118 -13.83 13.18 8.22
C VAL A 118 -12.65 12.21 8.09
N TRP A 119 -12.92 11.02 7.56
CA TRP A 119 -11.97 9.93 7.38
C TRP A 119 -11.99 9.42 5.95
N MET A 120 -10.96 8.67 5.56
CA MET A 120 -11.09 7.79 4.39
C MET A 120 -12.03 6.62 4.73
N ASP A 121 -12.92 6.27 3.80
CA ASP A 121 -13.89 5.18 3.97
C ASP A 121 -13.27 3.77 3.91
N ARG A 122 -12.00 3.65 3.48
CA ARG A 122 -11.20 2.40 3.47
C ARG A 122 -9.77 2.61 3.99
N ASN A 123 -9.11 1.51 4.36
CA ASN A 123 -7.70 1.52 4.80
C ASN A 123 -6.79 1.90 3.63
N LEU A 124 -5.64 2.50 3.91
CA LEU A 124 -4.60 2.62 2.88
C LEU A 124 -4.19 1.23 2.39
N GLY A 125 -4.08 1.07 1.07
CA GLY A 125 -3.85 -0.21 0.40
C GLY A 125 -5.10 -1.06 0.17
N ALA A 126 -6.28 -0.64 0.64
CA ALA A 126 -7.52 -1.39 0.45
C ALA A 126 -8.13 -1.11 -0.93
N GLY A 127 -8.65 -2.15 -1.57
CA GLY A 127 -9.35 -2.05 -2.86
C GLY A 127 -10.82 -1.63 -2.72
N ARG A 128 -11.43 -1.85 -1.54
CA ARG A 128 -12.82 -1.47 -1.28
C ARG A 128 -13.11 -1.19 0.19
N VAL A 129 -14.26 -0.56 0.43
CA VAL A 129 -14.88 -0.49 1.76
C VAL A 129 -15.25 -1.90 2.22
N ALA A 130 -15.00 -2.21 3.49
CA ALA A 130 -15.28 -3.52 4.05
C ALA A 130 -16.76 -3.92 3.90
N THR A 131 -17.01 -5.08 3.31
CA THR A 131 -18.35 -5.69 3.23
C THR A 131 -18.61 -6.67 4.38
N SER A 132 -17.56 -7.16 5.02
CA SER A 132 -17.59 -7.98 6.23
C SER A 132 -16.35 -7.69 7.08
N LEU A 133 -16.38 -8.10 8.35
CA LEU A 133 -15.23 -7.97 9.25
C LEU A 133 -13.95 -8.61 8.68
N ASN A 134 -14.09 -9.72 7.98
CA ASN A 134 -13.02 -10.52 7.40
C ASN A 134 -12.89 -10.35 5.87
N ASP A 135 -13.30 -9.20 5.33
CA ASP A 135 -13.17 -8.92 3.90
C ASP A 135 -11.71 -8.63 3.52
N ALA A 136 -11.06 -9.62 2.90
CA ALA A 136 -9.65 -9.55 2.49
C ALA A 136 -9.31 -8.33 1.61
N ASN A 137 -10.25 -7.88 0.77
CA ASN A 137 -10.04 -6.73 -0.12
C ASN A 137 -10.12 -5.38 0.60
N SER A 138 -10.51 -5.38 1.88
CA SER A 138 -10.68 -4.16 2.69
C SER A 138 -9.58 -3.95 3.72
N TYR A 139 -8.75 -4.98 3.96
CA TYR A 139 -7.78 -4.97 5.06
C TYR A 139 -6.73 -3.87 4.94
N GLY A 140 -6.37 -3.48 3.71
CA GLY A 140 -5.30 -2.53 3.43
C GLY A 140 -3.91 -3.10 3.66
N ASP A 141 -2.90 -2.25 3.55
CA ASP A 141 -1.49 -2.60 3.75
C ASP A 141 -1.07 -2.47 5.22
N LEU A 142 0.12 -2.98 5.57
CA LEU A 142 0.63 -3.04 6.94
C LEU A 142 1.96 -2.29 7.08
N TYR A 143 1.89 -1.06 7.55
CA TYR A 143 3.01 -0.13 7.59
C TYR A 143 3.82 -0.26 8.88
N GLN A 144 5.13 -0.08 8.79
CA GLN A 144 6.00 0.15 9.94
C GLN A 144 5.97 1.62 10.34
N TRP A 145 5.89 1.92 11.63
CA TRP A 145 5.55 3.27 12.07
C TRP A 145 6.60 4.31 11.66
N GLY A 146 6.18 5.35 10.96
CA GLY A 146 7.07 6.43 10.49
C GLY A 146 7.72 6.15 9.14
N ARG A 147 7.55 4.96 8.56
CA ARG A 147 8.17 4.62 7.28
C ARG A 147 7.29 5.05 6.11
N PHE A 148 7.90 5.59 5.08
CA PHE A 148 7.21 5.95 3.84
C PHE A 148 6.72 4.69 3.09
N SER A 149 5.75 4.86 2.19
CA SER A 149 5.23 3.76 1.34
C SER A 149 6.24 3.41 0.24
N ASP A 150 7.22 2.56 0.56
CA ASP A 150 8.30 2.13 -0.33
C ASP A 150 8.17 0.66 -0.79
N GLY A 151 7.07 -0.01 -0.42
CA GLY A 151 6.80 -1.41 -0.74
C GLY A 151 6.92 -2.33 0.48
N HIS A 152 7.54 -1.87 1.58
CA HIS A 152 7.62 -2.69 2.80
C HIS A 152 6.25 -3.06 3.34
N GLN A 153 5.26 -2.18 3.13
CA GLN A 153 3.92 -2.32 3.68
C GLN A 153 3.11 -3.44 3.01
N CYS A 154 3.57 -3.93 1.86
CA CYS A 154 2.90 -5.01 1.15
C CYS A 154 2.91 -6.25 2.03
N ARG A 155 1.75 -6.89 2.18
CA ARG A 155 1.55 -8.04 3.07
C ARG A 155 2.47 -9.23 2.74
N ASN A 156 2.94 -9.29 1.49
CA ASN A 156 3.82 -10.31 0.94
C ASN A 156 5.23 -9.79 0.57
N SER A 157 5.61 -8.57 0.98
CA SER A 157 6.97 -8.08 0.72
C SER A 157 8.02 -8.97 1.37
N LEU A 158 9.23 -9.00 0.82
CA LEU A 158 10.35 -9.71 1.44
C LEU A 158 10.69 -9.10 2.81
N THR A 159 11.46 -9.85 3.59
CA THR A 159 11.92 -9.42 4.92
C THR A 159 13.42 -9.23 4.95
N THR A 160 13.90 -8.26 5.74
CA THR A 160 15.32 -8.07 6.03
C THR A 160 15.52 -7.80 7.52
N SER A 161 16.64 -8.27 8.07
CA SER A 161 17.08 -7.93 9.43
C SER A 161 18.06 -6.75 9.46
N THR A 162 18.22 -6.06 8.32
CA THR A 162 19.05 -4.85 8.24
C THR A 162 18.17 -3.63 8.46
N ASN A 163 18.33 -2.95 9.59
CA ASN A 163 17.63 -1.71 9.88
C ASN A 163 18.02 -0.63 8.88
N ALA A 164 17.08 0.25 8.59
CA ALA A 164 17.33 1.41 7.77
C ALA A 164 18.29 2.36 8.48
N SER A 165 19.23 2.92 7.74
CA SER A 165 20.16 3.96 8.21
C SER A 165 19.61 5.39 8.01
N THR A 166 18.54 5.52 7.24
CA THR A 166 17.87 6.79 6.92
C THR A 166 16.37 6.58 6.77
N ALA A 167 15.58 7.62 7.05
CA ALA A 167 14.15 7.61 6.84
C ALA A 167 13.73 7.98 5.41
N ALA A 168 14.68 8.35 4.56
CA ALA A 168 14.43 8.68 3.15
C ALA A 168 14.04 7.41 2.37
N PRO A 169 12.91 7.41 1.64
CA PRO A 169 12.47 6.25 0.87
C PRO A 169 13.30 6.02 -0.41
N ASN A 170 13.25 4.79 -0.91
CA ASN A 170 13.62 4.44 -2.29
C ASN A 170 15.02 4.94 -2.72
N GLY A 171 16.00 4.87 -1.81
CA GLY A 171 17.37 5.34 -2.04
C GLY A 171 18.28 4.36 -2.79
N GLY A 172 17.77 3.20 -3.20
CA GLY A 172 18.56 2.08 -3.72
C GLY A 172 19.24 1.27 -2.61
N ASN A 173 18.73 1.34 -1.38
CA ASN A 173 19.28 0.61 -0.24
C ASN A 173 18.85 -0.86 -0.28
N SER A 174 19.64 -1.74 0.33
CA SER A 174 19.31 -3.16 0.43
C SER A 174 18.03 -3.44 1.21
N TRP A 175 17.55 -2.51 2.05
CA TRP A 175 16.32 -2.64 2.83
C TRP A 175 15.09 -1.99 2.18
N ASP A 176 15.24 -1.28 1.07
CA ASP A 176 14.14 -0.60 0.38
C ASP A 176 13.08 -1.64 -0.04
N GLY A 177 11.81 -1.32 0.20
CA GLY A 177 10.68 -2.22 -0.12
C GLY A 177 10.59 -3.51 0.70
N GLN A 178 11.53 -3.77 1.61
CA GLN A 178 11.51 -4.95 2.48
C GLN A 178 10.95 -4.62 3.86
N PHE A 179 10.12 -5.50 4.41
CA PHE A 179 9.70 -5.42 5.80
C PHE A 179 10.89 -5.69 6.72
N ILE A 180 11.12 -4.81 7.70
CA ILE A 180 12.31 -4.90 8.57
C ILE A 180 11.89 -5.69 9.79
N ILE A 181 12.54 -6.84 10.01
CA ILE A 181 12.37 -7.63 11.21
C ILE A 181 13.41 -7.17 12.24
N GLU A 182 12.96 -6.82 13.44
CA GLU A 182 13.82 -6.37 14.52
C GLU A 182 13.38 -7.01 15.84
N ASN A 183 14.21 -7.93 16.32
CA ASN A 183 13.98 -8.70 17.55
C ASN A 183 14.72 -8.11 18.76
N VAL A 184 15.62 -7.16 18.53
CA VAL A 184 16.49 -6.57 19.54
C VAL A 184 15.95 -5.18 19.92
N PRO A 185 15.92 -4.82 21.23
CA PRO A 185 15.58 -3.47 21.65
C PRO A 185 16.41 -2.40 20.90
N PRO A 186 15.77 -1.33 20.41
CA PRO A 186 14.42 -0.85 20.76
C PRO A 186 13.29 -1.33 19.83
N GLN A 187 13.52 -2.35 18.98
CA GLN A 187 12.52 -2.85 18.02
C GLN A 187 11.99 -1.76 17.09
N ASN A 188 12.95 -1.03 16.52
CA ASN A 188 12.73 0.06 15.59
C ASN A 188 13.32 -0.30 14.23
N TRP A 189 12.60 0.00 13.16
CA TRP A 189 13.07 -0.27 11.80
C TRP A 189 14.21 0.66 11.37
N LEU A 190 14.33 1.82 12.01
CA LEU A 190 15.38 2.83 11.79
C LEU A 190 16.44 2.75 12.90
N THR A 191 17.73 2.81 12.55
CA THR A 191 18.83 2.72 13.52
C THR A 191 18.75 3.80 14.61
N SER A 192 18.34 5.01 14.23
CA SER A 192 18.06 6.10 15.16
C SER A 192 16.57 6.38 15.20
N GLN A 193 15.98 6.39 16.41
CA GLN A 193 14.56 6.70 16.54
C GLN A 193 14.25 8.14 16.12
N ASP A 194 13.18 8.30 15.34
CA ASP A 194 12.67 9.60 14.91
C ASP A 194 11.15 9.69 15.14
N ASN A 195 10.73 10.66 15.94
CA ASN A 195 9.32 10.87 16.31
C ASN A 195 8.59 11.82 15.36
N THR A 196 9.32 12.47 14.44
CA THR A 196 8.79 13.54 13.58
C THR A 196 8.16 13.02 12.29
N LEU A 197 8.41 11.75 11.93
CA LEU A 197 8.12 11.21 10.60
C LEU A 197 6.63 11.24 10.20
N TRP A 198 5.71 10.96 11.13
CA TRP A 198 4.25 10.94 10.88
C TRP A 198 3.49 12.04 11.65
N GLN A 199 4.11 13.21 11.84
CA GLN A 199 3.49 14.31 12.60
C GLN A 199 2.71 15.28 11.73
N GLY A 200 1.37 15.18 11.78
CA GLY A 200 0.47 16.12 11.13
C GLY A 200 0.40 15.98 9.60
N LEU A 201 -0.21 16.96 8.94
CA LEU A 201 -0.37 16.97 7.47
C LEU A 201 0.97 17.06 6.73
N ALA A 202 1.91 17.84 7.27
CA ALA A 202 3.24 18.04 6.70
C ALA A 202 4.29 17.06 7.27
N GLY A 203 3.86 15.92 7.84
CA GLY A 203 4.79 14.90 8.34
C GLY A 203 5.67 14.35 7.21
N ILE A 204 6.97 14.23 7.47
CA ILE A 204 8.02 13.89 6.47
C ILE A 204 7.67 12.65 5.65
N ASN A 205 7.12 11.62 6.29
CA ASN A 205 6.81 10.33 5.68
C ASN A 205 5.31 10.03 5.70
N ASN A 206 4.44 11.04 5.83
CA ASN A 206 2.99 10.85 5.86
C ASN A 206 2.52 10.05 4.61
N PRO A 207 2.03 8.81 4.75
CA PRO A 207 1.64 7.97 3.62
C PRO A 207 0.23 8.30 3.10
N CYS A 208 -0.51 9.15 3.81
CA CYS A 208 -1.86 9.50 3.45
C CYS A 208 -1.91 10.46 2.24
N PRO A 209 -3.00 10.44 1.46
CA PRO A 209 -3.18 11.37 0.35
C PRO A 209 -3.26 12.82 0.83
N THR A 210 -3.07 13.75 -0.10
CA THR A 210 -3.10 15.20 0.12
C THR A 210 -4.34 15.62 0.92
N GLY A 211 -4.13 16.37 2.00
CA GLY A 211 -5.18 16.80 2.92
C GLY A 211 -5.50 15.82 4.04
N PHE A 212 -4.93 14.61 4.01
CA PHE A 212 -5.09 13.59 5.03
C PHE A 212 -3.78 13.31 5.77
N ARG A 213 -3.90 12.77 6.98
CA ARG A 213 -2.79 12.32 7.83
C ARG A 213 -3.18 11.09 8.63
N LEU A 214 -2.21 10.53 9.36
CA LEU A 214 -2.53 9.58 10.42
C LEU A 214 -3.37 10.25 11.53
N PRO A 215 -4.28 9.49 12.15
CA PRO A 215 -5.02 9.95 13.30
C PRO A 215 -4.13 9.98 14.54
N THR A 216 -4.48 10.82 15.50
CA THR A 216 -3.88 10.83 16.84
C THR A 216 -4.53 9.76 17.72
N GLU A 217 -3.89 9.45 18.85
CA GLU A 217 -4.49 8.62 19.91
C GLU A 217 -5.87 9.13 20.32
N ALA A 218 -6.01 10.46 20.52
CA ALA A 218 -7.27 11.05 20.95
C ALA A 218 -8.39 10.86 19.92
N GLU A 219 -8.08 10.97 18.63
CA GLU A 219 -9.04 10.76 17.53
C GLU A 219 -9.46 9.30 17.41
N LEU A 220 -8.51 8.35 17.46
CA LEU A 220 -8.85 6.93 17.47
C LEU A 220 -9.66 6.55 18.72
N ASN A 221 -9.30 7.08 19.89
CA ASN A 221 -10.03 6.80 21.13
C ASN A 221 -11.45 7.36 21.07
N ALA A 222 -11.65 8.54 20.47
CA ALA A 222 -12.97 9.12 20.27
C ALA A 222 -13.86 8.24 19.38
N GLU A 223 -13.31 7.64 18.31
CA GLU A 223 -14.05 6.66 17.50
C GLU A 223 -14.33 5.39 18.30
N ARG A 224 -13.31 4.83 18.96
CA ARG A 224 -13.38 3.58 19.72
C ARG A 224 -14.51 3.56 20.74
N VAL A 225 -14.73 4.68 21.46
CA VAL A 225 -15.79 4.74 22.48
C VAL A 225 -17.21 4.72 21.89
N THR A 226 -17.37 4.99 20.60
CA THR A 226 -18.66 4.90 19.89
C THR A 226 -19.00 3.48 19.43
N PHE A 227 -18.04 2.56 19.43
CA PHE A 227 -18.24 1.20 18.97
C PHE A 227 -19.13 0.43 19.95
N VAL A 228 -20.17 -0.24 19.43
CA VAL A 228 -21.02 -1.14 20.21
C VAL A 228 -20.16 -2.25 20.81
N ASN A 229 -20.27 -2.49 22.13
CA ASN A 229 -19.45 -3.45 22.89
C ASN A 229 -17.93 -3.23 22.81
N ARG A 230 -17.48 -2.12 22.21
CA ARG A 230 -16.07 -1.75 21.99
C ARG A 230 -15.21 -2.95 21.58
N ASN A 231 -15.62 -3.69 20.56
CA ASN A 231 -14.93 -4.87 20.08
C ASN A 231 -14.85 -4.90 18.55
N ASN A 232 -14.36 -5.99 17.96
CA ASN A 232 -14.24 -6.10 16.50
C ASN A 232 -15.59 -6.01 15.76
N VAL A 233 -16.67 -6.56 16.33
CA VAL A 233 -18.03 -6.46 15.77
C VAL A 233 -18.49 -5.01 15.78
N GLY A 234 -18.28 -4.29 16.89
CA GLY A 234 -18.61 -2.87 17.01
C GLY A 234 -17.79 -1.97 16.07
N ALA A 235 -16.50 -2.26 15.91
CA ALA A 235 -15.60 -1.53 15.03
C ALA A 235 -16.04 -1.66 13.55
N PHE A 236 -16.43 -2.86 13.12
CA PHE A 236 -16.97 -3.08 11.78
C PHE A 236 -18.39 -2.52 11.61
N ALA A 237 -19.24 -2.59 12.63
CA ALA A 237 -20.59 -2.02 12.59
C ALA A 237 -20.60 -0.48 12.62
N SER A 238 -19.47 0.16 12.98
CA SER A 238 -19.32 1.61 12.96
C SER A 238 -19.40 2.17 11.53
N VAL A 239 -19.61 3.49 11.43
CA VAL A 239 -19.58 4.21 10.14
C VAL A 239 -18.26 3.98 9.37
N LEU A 240 -17.14 3.81 10.09
CA LEU A 240 -15.82 3.60 9.49
C LEU A 240 -15.61 2.19 8.93
N LYS A 241 -16.48 1.23 9.29
CA LYS A 241 -16.41 -0.18 8.88
C LYS A 241 -15.00 -0.76 9.00
N LEU A 242 -14.35 -0.58 10.16
CA LEU A 242 -12.97 -0.99 10.33
C LEU A 242 -12.85 -2.53 10.30
N PRO A 243 -12.16 -3.13 9.29
CA PRO A 243 -12.06 -4.57 9.18
C PRO A 243 -11.00 -5.15 10.13
N ALA A 244 -11.03 -6.46 10.34
CA ALA A 244 -10.03 -7.20 11.08
C ALA A 244 -8.83 -7.57 10.18
N GLY A 245 -8.05 -6.56 9.78
CA GLY A 245 -6.92 -6.72 8.86
C GLY A 245 -5.70 -7.45 9.44
N GLY A 246 -5.71 -7.78 10.74
CA GLY A 246 -4.57 -8.36 11.43
C GLY A 246 -3.36 -7.43 11.50
N ALA A 247 -2.19 -8.04 11.66
CA ALA A 247 -0.91 -7.36 11.78
C ALA A 247 0.23 -8.16 11.13
N ARG A 248 1.38 -7.51 10.97
CA ARG A 248 2.63 -8.15 10.54
C ARG A 248 3.67 -8.04 11.64
N ARG A 249 4.21 -9.18 12.06
CA ARG A 249 5.09 -9.29 13.22
C ARG A 249 6.51 -8.84 12.88
N ARG A 250 7.07 -7.96 13.71
CA ARG A 250 8.48 -7.56 13.61
C ARG A 250 9.46 -8.69 13.87
N GLU A 251 9.00 -9.79 14.49
CA GLU A 251 9.89 -10.88 14.87
C GLU A 251 10.33 -11.74 13.68
N ASP A 252 9.41 -12.00 12.76
CA ASP A 252 9.61 -12.94 11.64
C ASP A 252 8.92 -12.49 10.34
N GLY A 253 8.26 -11.34 10.35
CA GLY A 253 7.52 -10.82 9.20
C GLY A 253 6.23 -11.57 8.90
N SER A 254 5.77 -12.49 9.75
CA SER A 254 4.55 -13.24 9.53
C SER A 254 3.29 -12.40 9.76
N LEU A 255 2.23 -12.73 9.02
CA LEU A 255 0.90 -12.18 9.24
C LEU A 255 0.23 -12.90 10.41
N THR A 256 -0.42 -12.14 11.29
CA THR A 256 -1.16 -12.68 12.45
C THR A 256 -2.52 -12.02 12.56
N GLY A 257 -3.50 -12.77 13.06
CA GLY A 257 -4.83 -12.23 13.37
C GLY A 257 -5.67 -11.78 12.18
N THR A 258 -5.28 -12.12 10.95
CA THR A 258 -6.05 -11.81 9.74
C THR A 258 -7.47 -12.35 9.85
N GLY A 259 -8.47 -11.47 9.73
CA GLY A 259 -9.89 -11.78 9.89
C GLY A 259 -10.37 -11.92 11.34
N ILE A 260 -9.48 -11.75 12.33
CA ILE A 260 -9.76 -11.97 13.76
C ILE A 260 -9.72 -10.65 14.55
N PHE A 261 -8.62 -9.90 14.44
CA PHE A 261 -8.43 -8.61 15.12
C PHE A 261 -8.01 -7.51 14.15
N GLY A 262 -8.14 -6.25 14.58
CA GLY A 262 -7.67 -5.10 13.82
C GLY A 262 -6.73 -4.24 14.65
N ASP A 263 -5.60 -3.86 14.05
CA ASP A 263 -4.61 -2.98 14.65
C ASP A 263 -4.35 -1.78 13.74
N TYR A 264 -4.40 -0.57 14.31
CA TYR A 264 -4.34 0.69 13.57
C TYR A 264 -3.37 1.66 14.20
N TRP A 265 -2.43 2.16 13.41
CA TRP A 265 -1.50 3.17 13.88
C TRP A 265 -2.17 4.50 14.19
N SER A 266 -1.71 5.13 15.27
CA SER A 266 -1.84 6.58 15.45
C SER A 266 -0.50 7.28 15.19
N SER A 267 -0.50 8.61 15.07
CA SER A 267 0.70 9.44 15.05
C SER A 267 1.26 9.74 16.45
N THR A 268 0.58 9.32 17.53
CA THR A 268 0.96 9.67 18.89
C THR A 268 2.09 8.77 19.41
N THR A 269 3.21 9.39 19.75
CA THR A 269 4.39 8.72 20.35
C THR A 269 4.30 8.69 21.87
N SER A 270 4.78 7.62 22.50
CA SER A 270 4.87 7.48 23.96
C SER A 270 6.21 6.85 24.35
N GLY A 271 7.21 7.69 24.63
CA GLY A 271 8.59 7.25 24.82
C GLY A 271 9.12 6.58 23.56
N ILE A 272 9.64 5.37 23.69
CA ILE A 272 10.12 4.58 22.53
C ILE A 272 8.99 3.94 21.72
N ASN A 273 7.79 3.85 22.29
CA ASN A 273 6.65 3.16 21.74
C ASN A 273 5.69 4.12 21.02
N ILE A 274 4.75 3.53 20.29
CA ILE A 274 3.69 4.23 19.56
C ILE A 274 2.33 3.79 20.08
N ARG A 275 1.38 4.73 20.13
CA ARG A 275 -0.01 4.42 20.44
C ARG A 275 -0.74 3.84 19.23
N ARG A 276 -1.48 2.76 19.43
CA ARG A 276 -2.30 2.12 18.40
C ARG A 276 -3.68 1.77 18.94
N LEU A 277 -4.67 1.75 18.06
CA LEU A 277 -5.96 1.13 18.35
C LEU A 277 -5.83 -0.37 18.10
N THR A 278 -6.36 -1.19 19.02
CA THR A 278 -6.54 -2.63 18.86
C THR A 278 -7.96 -3.02 19.21
N TYR A 279 -8.47 -4.09 18.63
CA TYR A 279 -9.75 -4.71 19.01
C TYR A 279 -9.82 -6.17 18.52
N PHE A 280 -10.51 -7.04 19.26
CA PHE A 280 -10.68 -8.45 18.92
C PHE A 280 -12.07 -8.97 19.31
N ASN A 281 -12.31 -10.27 19.22
CA ASN A 281 -13.62 -10.87 19.53
C ASN A 281 -13.80 -11.12 21.04
N ALA A 282 -13.84 -10.04 21.83
CA ALA A 282 -14.29 -10.06 23.21
C ALA A 282 -14.92 -8.72 23.58
N ILE A 283 -15.89 -8.73 24.49
CA ILE A 283 -16.55 -7.51 24.98
C ILE A 283 -15.49 -6.57 25.59
N ASP A 284 -15.58 -5.28 25.26
CA ASP A 284 -14.66 -4.23 25.69
C ASP A 284 -13.17 -4.52 25.41
N SER A 285 -12.86 -5.33 24.40
CA SER A 285 -11.49 -5.61 23.96
C SER A 285 -10.81 -4.47 23.21
N GLY A 286 -11.59 -3.50 22.74
CA GLY A 286 -11.11 -2.35 22.01
C GLY A 286 -10.36 -1.39 22.92
N ASN A 287 -9.08 -1.20 22.68
CA ASN A 287 -8.22 -0.35 23.51
C ASN A 287 -7.23 0.50 22.71
N ILE A 288 -6.67 1.53 23.35
CA ILE A 288 -5.45 2.19 22.89
C ILE A 288 -4.27 1.62 23.65
N ASP A 289 -3.42 0.87 22.95
CA ASP A 289 -2.25 0.20 23.52
C ASP A 289 -0.94 0.78 22.98
N LEU A 290 0.17 0.34 23.57
CA LEU A 290 1.51 0.61 23.10
C LEU A 290 1.98 -0.46 22.13
N SER A 291 2.78 -0.07 21.15
CA SER A 291 3.45 -0.99 20.26
C SER A 291 4.79 -0.48 19.76
N LEU A 292 5.53 -1.36 19.11
CA LEU A 292 6.89 -1.15 18.65
C LEU A 292 6.88 -0.76 17.17
N ARG A 293 7.80 0.11 16.76
CA ARG A 293 7.75 0.77 15.44
C ARG A 293 7.97 -0.18 14.28
N ALA A 294 8.68 -1.28 14.52
CA ALA A 294 8.92 -2.32 13.52
C ALA A 294 7.71 -3.24 13.30
N ASP A 295 6.65 -3.18 14.13
CA ASP A 295 5.42 -3.90 13.84
C ASP A 295 4.72 -3.31 12.60
N GLY A 296 4.00 -4.14 11.86
CA GLY A 296 3.20 -3.72 10.71
C GLY A 296 1.72 -3.64 11.04
N TYR A 297 1.14 -2.45 11.03
CA TYR A 297 -0.30 -2.24 11.27
C TYR A 297 -0.96 -1.40 10.19
N ALA A 298 -2.28 -1.47 10.13
CA ALA A 298 -3.06 -0.73 9.15
C ALA A 298 -3.04 0.78 9.43
N VAL A 299 -3.22 1.55 8.36
CA VAL A 299 -3.41 3.00 8.43
C VAL A 299 -4.80 3.36 7.91
N ARG A 300 -5.55 4.10 8.74
CA ARG A 300 -6.83 4.70 8.38
C ARG A 300 -6.70 6.20 8.47
N CYS A 301 -6.63 6.88 7.33
CA CYS A 301 -6.33 8.30 7.28
C CYS A 301 -7.53 9.17 7.70
N ILE A 302 -7.24 10.26 8.41
CA ILE A 302 -8.19 11.29 8.84
C ILE A 302 -7.87 12.61 8.12
N LYS A 303 -8.92 13.36 7.76
CA LYS A 303 -8.82 14.71 7.19
C LYS A 303 -8.96 15.73 8.32
N ASN A 304 -8.13 16.78 8.27
CA ASN A 304 -8.27 17.93 9.17
C ASN A 304 -9.46 18.79 8.77
#